data_AF-A0A3M1GEZ9-F1
#
_entry.id   AF-A0A3M1GEZ9-F1
#
_cell.length_a   1.000
_cell.length_b   1.000
_cell.length_c   1.000
_cell.angle_alpha   90.00
_cell.angle_beta   90.00
_cell.angle_gamma   90.00
#
_symmetry.space_group_name_H-M   'P 1'
#
loop_
_entity.id
_entity.type
_entity.pdbx_description
1 polymer ?
#
loop_
_entity_poly.entity_id
_entity_poly.type
_entity_poly.pdbx_seq_one_letter_code
_entity_poly.pdbx_strand_id
1 'polypeptide(L)'
;MGRINRISKKVFESLYIVNFLPTEKGADLVRSREIASSKMFLIHNTLGEDSKIFDIDEEPTPSGLYNRLQQNPERLEGESFYTRVLKEFERIKEESPEIVHSLKDFPPRVKVAKASDRDELFVVVKKGRLYVYRKGYDSEEPPQLLGLEEVIERIRAERHEKALPLSDRFWELYKEVKNYREVPPRGLSENSLQQRAINNLMSILRIDDLEELTPLKPFVRTLLEDILDYGTLSDYTLRRLSNIDIKRPYDMIKELRTLRAELGENYLEREKQHLKSVMKEIIIAIENRKSL
;
A
#
# COMPACT_ATOMS: atom_id res chain seq x y z
N MET A 1 34.08 2.14 2.63
CA MET A 1 34.81 1.92 3.90
C MET A 1 35.55 0.58 3.96
N GLY A 2 34.88 -0.58 3.86
CA GLY A 2 35.50 -1.91 4.04
C GLY A 2 36.58 -2.33 3.02
N ARG A 3 36.81 -1.55 1.96
CA ARG A 3 37.93 -1.76 1.03
C ARG A 3 39.25 -1.12 1.51
N ILE A 4 39.17 -0.11 2.39
CA ILE A 4 40.32 0.65 2.91
C ILE A 4 40.68 0.18 4.31
N ASN A 5 39.70 0.12 5.23
CA ASN A 5 39.95 -0.37 6.59
C ASN A 5 39.72 -1.88 6.65
N ARG A 6 40.79 -2.66 6.78
CA ARG A 6 40.77 -4.13 6.89
C ARG A 6 41.32 -4.52 8.26
N ILE A 7 40.77 -5.61 8.82
CA ILE A 7 40.99 -6.10 10.20
C ILE A 7 42.48 -6.22 10.60
N SER A 8 43.42 -6.27 9.66
CA SER A 8 44.84 -6.53 9.93
C SER A 8 45.81 -5.43 9.48
N LYS A 9 45.35 -4.25 9.04
CA LYS A 9 46.28 -3.17 8.66
C LYS A 9 45.67 -1.77 8.85
N LYS A 10 46.15 -1.03 9.86
CA LYS A 10 45.87 0.41 10.00
C LYS A 10 46.78 1.17 9.04
N VAL A 11 46.26 1.56 7.88
CA VAL A 11 47.05 2.22 6.82
C VAL A 11 47.14 3.74 7.03
N PHE A 12 46.18 4.34 7.76
CA PHE A 12 46.10 5.79 7.98
C PHE A 12 45.74 6.12 9.44
N GLU A 13 46.20 7.27 9.94
CA GLU A 13 45.86 7.75 11.30
C GLU A 13 44.45 8.35 11.38
N SER A 14 44.04 9.08 10.35
CA SER A 14 42.71 9.67 10.20
C SER A 14 42.15 9.37 8.81
N LEU A 15 40.84 9.11 8.73
CA LEU A 15 40.14 8.81 7.49
C LEU A 15 38.95 9.75 7.35
N TYR A 16 38.96 10.59 6.32
CA TYR A 16 37.88 11.52 6.04
C TYR A 16 36.93 10.88 5.02
N ILE A 17 35.64 10.83 5.36
CA ILE A 17 34.59 10.34 4.47
C ILE A 17 33.82 11.56 3.97
N VAL A 18 33.82 11.76 2.65
CA VAL A 18 33.08 12.84 2.01
C VAL A 18 32.01 12.21 1.13
N ASN A 19 30.76 12.31 1.57
CA ASN A 19 29.60 11.83 0.83
C ASN A 19 29.01 13.00 0.02
N PHE A 20 29.02 12.90 -1.31
CA PHE A 20 28.37 13.89 -2.17
C PHE A 20 26.90 13.51 -2.36
N LEU A 21 26.01 14.39 -1.92
CA LEU A 21 24.57 14.19 -2.09
C LEU A 21 24.02 15.15 -3.16
N PRO A 22 23.06 14.73 -4.01
CA PRO A 22 22.44 15.61 -5.00
C PRO A 22 21.77 16.82 -4.37
N THR A 23 21.77 17.94 -5.09
CA THR A 23 20.99 19.15 -4.76
C THR A 23 19.49 18.91 -4.93
N GLU A 24 18.63 19.69 -4.26
CA GLU A 24 17.17 19.54 -4.30
C GLU A 24 16.60 19.38 -5.72
N LYS A 25 17.04 20.21 -6.68
CA LYS A 25 16.61 20.13 -8.09
C LYS A 25 16.92 18.80 -8.80
N GLY A 26 17.91 18.05 -8.31
CA GLY A 26 18.31 16.75 -8.87
C GLY A 26 17.71 15.56 -8.11
N ALA A 27 17.20 15.77 -6.90
CA ALA A 27 16.60 14.73 -6.05
C ALA A 27 15.21 14.29 -6.55
N ASP A 28 14.46 15.21 -7.19
CA ASP A 28 13.14 14.90 -7.76
C ASP A 28 13.21 13.97 -8.99
N LEU A 29 14.30 14.06 -9.76
CA LEU A 29 14.47 13.28 -11.00
C LEU A 29 14.86 11.83 -10.72
N VAL A 30 15.62 11.62 -9.63
CA VAL A 30 16.05 10.31 -9.16
C VAL A 30 15.93 10.35 -7.65
N ARG A 31 14.86 9.77 -7.09
CA ARG A 31 14.62 9.60 -5.64
C ARG A 31 15.72 8.81 -4.89
N SER A 32 16.91 8.69 -5.46
CA SER A 32 18.11 8.06 -4.93
C SER A 32 18.51 8.59 -3.57
N ARG A 33 18.27 9.87 -3.25
CA ARG A 33 18.62 10.41 -1.92
C ARG A 33 17.74 9.80 -0.83
N GLU A 34 16.42 9.80 -1.01
CA GLU A 34 15.49 9.17 -0.08
C GLU A 34 15.68 7.66 -0.04
N ILE A 35 15.75 6.99 -1.19
CA ILE A 35 15.86 5.53 -1.28
C ILE A 35 17.20 5.03 -0.73
N ALA A 36 18.32 5.70 -1.04
CA ALA A 36 19.63 5.35 -0.50
C ALA A 36 19.71 5.68 0.99
N SER A 37 19.15 6.81 1.43
CA SER A 37 19.09 7.18 2.84
C SER A 37 18.24 6.18 3.63
N SER A 38 17.06 5.78 3.16
CA SER A 38 16.21 4.79 3.83
C SER A 38 16.85 3.41 3.87
N LYS A 39 17.49 2.96 2.77
CA LYS A 39 18.18 1.66 2.73
C LYS A 39 19.42 1.64 3.62
N MET A 40 20.24 2.70 3.58
CA MET A 40 21.39 2.83 4.47
C MET A 40 20.93 2.99 5.92
N PHE A 41 19.94 3.84 6.22
CA PHE A 41 19.36 4.01 7.56
C PHE A 41 18.84 2.69 8.13
N LEU A 42 18.20 1.86 7.30
CA LEU A 42 17.76 0.53 7.72
C LEU A 42 18.98 -0.32 8.11
N ILE A 43 20.01 -0.38 7.28
CA ILE A 43 21.24 -1.16 7.54
C ILE A 43 21.95 -0.65 8.80
N HIS A 44 22.08 0.66 8.95
CA HIS A 44 22.77 1.32 10.06
C HIS A 44 22.04 1.17 11.39
N ASN A 45 20.72 1.37 11.44
CA ASN A 45 19.96 1.07 12.66
C ASN A 45 19.99 -0.41 13.04
N THR A 46 20.05 -1.30 12.04
CA THR A 46 20.04 -2.74 12.32
C THR A 46 21.42 -3.20 12.77
N LEU A 47 22.53 -2.74 12.17
CA LEU A 47 23.87 -3.21 12.47
C LEU A 47 24.66 -2.33 13.44
N GLY A 48 24.18 -1.12 13.72
CA GLY A 48 24.91 -0.09 14.45
C GLY A 48 25.75 0.79 13.52
N GLU A 49 26.12 1.96 14.02
CA GLU A 49 26.93 2.94 13.29
C GLU A 49 28.31 3.05 13.93
N ASP A 50 29.36 2.86 13.12
CA ASP A 50 30.76 3.00 13.55
C ASP A 50 31.34 4.38 13.20
N SER A 51 30.58 5.25 12.50
CA SER A 51 31.02 6.55 12.00
C SER A 51 29.84 7.44 11.62
N LYS A 52 30.05 8.76 11.58
CA LYS A 52 29.08 9.74 11.06
C LYS A 52 28.99 9.64 9.54
N ILE A 53 27.81 9.46 8.99
CA ILE A 53 27.59 9.13 7.57
C ILE A 53 26.70 10.15 6.87
N PHE A 54 25.68 10.65 7.56
CA PHE A 54 24.69 11.56 6.97
C PHE A 54 24.93 13.01 7.34
N ASP A 55 25.38 13.28 8.57
CA ASP A 55 25.63 14.63 9.06
C ASP A 55 26.87 14.70 9.94
N ILE A 56 27.51 15.86 9.98
CA ILE A 56 28.69 16.14 10.81
C ILE A 56 28.31 16.14 12.30
N ASP A 57 27.06 16.46 12.62
CA ASP A 57 26.54 16.50 13.99
C ASP A 57 25.91 15.17 14.44
N GLU A 58 25.91 14.13 13.59
CA GLU A 58 25.38 12.79 13.92
C GLU A 58 26.15 12.14 15.08
N GLU A 59 25.46 11.52 16.02
CA GLU A 59 26.05 10.69 17.08
C GLU A 59 25.82 9.21 16.76
N PRO A 60 26.87 8.43 16.45
CA PRO A 60 26.71 7.03 16.07
C PRO A 60 26.06 6.20 17.17
N THR A 61 25.04 5.42 16.82
CA THR A 61 24.28 4.60 17.77
C THR A 61 24.62 3.10 17.69
N PRO A 62 24.63 2.37 18.84
CA PRO A 62 24.85 0.92 18.85
C PRO A 62 23.76 0.12 18.12
N SER A 63 24.10 -1.08 17.67
CA SER A 63 23.19 -1.98 16.95
C SER A 63 21.87 -2.27 17.67
N GLY A 64 20.74 -2.00 17.01
CA GLY A 64 19.41 -2.41 17.45
C GLY A 64 19.02 -3.85 17.09
N LEU A 65 19.92 -4.64 16.46
CA LEU A 65 19.64 -5.98 15.90
C LEU A 65 19.01 -6.92 16.94
N TYR A 66 19.56 -6.92 18.15
CA TYR A 66 19.16 -7.84 19.20
C TYR A 66 17.72 -7.56 19.69
N ASN A 67 17.36 -6.27 19.81
CA ASN A 67 16.01 -5.85 20.16
C ASN A 67 15.01 -6.18 19.03
N ARG A 68 15.38 -5.97 17.76
CA ARG A 68 14.51 -6.31 16.62
C ARG A 68 14.30 -7.81 16.43
N LEU A 69 15.33 -8.63 16.66
CA LEU A 69 15.25 -10.09 16.54
C LEU A 69 14.41 -10.74 17.66
N GLN A 70 14.39 -10.15 18.86
CA GLN A 70 13.56 -10.64 19.97
C GLN A 70 12.13 -10.11 19.96
N GLN A 71 11.85 -9.08 19.16
CA GLN A 71 10.49 -8.56 19.03
C GLN A 71 9.71 -9.42 18.03
N ASN A 72 8.57 -9.95 18.50
CA ASN A 72 7.62 -10.66 17.67
C ASN A 72 7.20 -9.72 16.50
N PRO A 73 7.26 -10.13 15.22
CA PRO A 73 6.90 -9.26 14.08
C PRO A 73 5.52 -8.63 14.20
N GLU A 74 4.57 -9.34 14.83
CA GLU A 74 3.23 -8.84 15.16
C GLU A 74 3.18 -7.74 16.24
N ARG A 75 4.28 -7.51 16.97
CA ARG A 75 4.43 -6.36 17.89
C ARG A 75 5.05 -5.14 17.21
N LEU A 76 5.74 -5.34 16.09
CA LEU A 76 6.31 -4.27 15.26
C LEU A 76 5.28 -3.71 14.28
N GLU A 77 4.40 -4.56 13.75
CA GLU A 77 3.19 -4.12 13.08
C GLU A 77 2.16 -3.72 14.15
N GLY A 78 1.73 -2.46 14.16
CA GLY A 78 0.66 -2.00 15.05
C GLY A 78 -0.65 -2.76 14.79
N GLU A 79 -1.71 -2.39 15.51
CA GLU A 79 -3.03 -2.97 15.30
C GLU A 79 -3.44 -2.97 13.81
N SER A 80 -3.86 -4.13 13.29
CA SER A 80 -4.23 -4.27 11.89
C SER A 80 -5.34 -3.29 11.50
N PHE A 81 -5.30 -2.76 10.27
CA PHE A 81 -6.33 -1.84 9.77
C PHE A 81 -7.76 -2.36 9.97
N TYR A 82 -7.99 -3.63 9.65
CA TYR A 82 -9.29 -4.27 9.85
C TYR A 82 -9.74 -4.23 11.31
N THR A 83 -8.84 -4.55 12.25
CA THR A 83 -9.15 -4.51 13.69
C THR A 83 -9.46 -3.09 14.15
N ARG A 84 -8.70 -2.08 13.68
CA ARG A 84 -8.98 -0.67 13.97
C ARG A 84 -10.37 -0.24 13.49
N VAL A 85 -10.73 -0.57 12.25
CA VAL A 85 -12.05 -0.26 11.68
C VAL A 85 -13.17 -1.02 12.40
N LEU A 86 -12.96 -2.29 12.75
CA LEU A 86 -13.95 -3.09 13.47
C LEU A 86 -14.23 -2.52 14.87
N LYS A 87 -13.18 -2.16 15.62
CA LYS A 87 -13.34 -1.50 16.93
C LYS A 87 -14.11 -0.19 16.79
N GLU A 88 -13.80 0.60 15.78
CA GLU A 88 -14.51 1.85 15.51
C GLU A 88 -15.99 1.62 15.19
N PHE A 89 -16.29 0.60 14.39
CA PHE A 89 -17.67 0.24 14.06
C PHE A 89 -18.45 -0.24 15.30
N GLU A 90 -17.88 -1.10 16.14
CA GLU A 90 -18.53 -1.53 17.38
C GLU A 90 -18.73 -0.35 18.34
N ARG A 91 -17.77 0.57 18.43
CA ARG A 91 -17.92 1.82 19.19
C ARG A 91 -19.09 2.67 18.68
N ILE A 92 -19.20 2.90 17.37
CA ILE A 92 -20.32 3.65 16.76
C ILE A 92 -21.66 2.95 17.04
N LYS A 93 -21.69 1.62 16.99
CA LYS A 93 -22.88 0.82 17.26
C LYS A 93 -23.34 0.92 18.71
N GLU A 94 -22.41 1.00 19.67
CA GLU A 94 -22.71 1.23 21.08
C GLU A 94 -23.13 2.68 21.37
N GLU A 95 -22.38 3.66 20.86
CA GLU A 95 -22.61 5.09 21.12
C GLU A 95 -23.79 5.68 20.33
N SER A 96 -24.11 5.12 19.17
CA SER A 96 -25.11 5.67 18.23
C SER A 96 -25.81 4.55 17.43
N PRO A 97 -26.55 3.65 18.10
CA PRO A 97 -27.22 2.52 17.46
C PRO A 97 -28.22 2.94 16.37
N GLU A 98 -28.78 4.15 16.46
CA GLU A 98 -29.69 4.72 15.46
C GLU A 98 -29.02 4.87 14.08
N ILE A 99 -27.71 5.17 14.04
CA ILE A 99 -26.96 5.25 12.78
C ILE A 99 -26.97 3.88 12.10
N VAL A 100 -26.66 2.82 12.85
CA VAL A 100 -26.62 1.45 12.32
C VAL A 100 -28.00 0.98 11.86
N HIS A 101 -29.06 1.34 12.58
CA HIS A 101 -30.44 1.04 12.15
C HIS A 101 -30.80 1.77 10.84
N SER A 102 -30.39 3.03 10.71
CA SER A 102 -30.66 3.84 9.53
C SER A 102 -29.95 3.34 8.25
N LEU A 103 -28.87 2.57 8.39
CA LEU A 103 -28.14 2.00 7.24
C LEU A 103 -29.02 1.09 6.37
N LYS A 104 -30.07 0.46 6.94
CA LYS A 104 -31.00 -0.39 6.18
C LYS A 104 -31.80 0.38 5.13
N ASP A 105 -32.17 1.62 5.46
CA ASP A 105 -33.00 2.48 4.62
C ASP A 105 -32.15 3.55 3.91
N PHE A 106 -30.83 3.50 4.05
CA PHE A 106 -29.92 4.51 3.52
C PHE A 106 -29.82 4.41 1.99
N PRO A 107 -29.81 5.55 1.27
CA PRO A 107 -29.72 5.51 -0.18
C PRO A 107 -28.42 4.85 -0.63
N PRO A 108 -28.45 4.02 -1.69
CA PRO A 108 -27.26 3.33 -2.20
C PRO A 108 -26.25 4.29 -2.85
N ARG A 109 -26.63 5.55 -3.07
CA ARG A 109 -25.77 6.57 -3.66
C ARG A 109 -25.82 7.85 -2.86
N VAL A 110 -24.68 8.22 -2.28
CA VAL A 110 -24.57 9.37 -1.38
C VAL A 110 -23.50 10.31 -1.89
N LYS A 111 -23.78 11.61 -1.82
CA LYS A 111 -22.82 12.68 -2.12
C LYS A 111 -22.90 13.68 -0.98
N VAL A 112 -21.75 13.99 -0.40
CA VAL A 112 -21.67 14.88 0.75
C VAL A 112 -20.41 15.73 0.64
N ALA A 113 -20.47 16.96 1.14
CA ALA A 113 -19.29 17.79 1.35
C ALA A 113 -19.07 18.01 2.84
N LYS A 114 -17.81 18.10 3.26
CA LYS A 114 -17.39 18.38 4.63
C LYS A 114 -16.23 19.37 4.66
N ALA A 115 -16.02 20.00 5.81
CA ALA A 115 -14.89 20.88 6.04
C ALA A 115 -13.59 20.08 6.14
N SER A 116 -12.50 20.63 5.63
CA SER A 116 -11.16 20.03 5.65
C SER A 116 -10.08 21.10 5.47
N ASP A 117 -8.82 20.68 5.48
CA ASP A 117 -7.65 21.52 5.22
C ASP A 117 -7.34 21.69 3.72
N ARG A 118 -7.97 20.88 2.85
CA ARG A 118 -7.70 20.84 1.40
C ARG A 118 -8.98 20.57 0.60
N ASP A 119 -8.99 21.10 -0.63
CA ASP A 119 -10.03 20.83 -1.62
C ASP A 119 -9.72 19.55 -2.42
N GLU A 120 -10.50 18.51 -2.18
CA GLU A 120 -10.32 17.21 -2.83
C GLU A 120 -11.62 16.40 -2.86
N LEU A 121 -11.73 15.56 -3.89
CA LEU A 121 -12.87 14.67 -4.09
C LEU A 121 -12.44 13.22 -3.92
N PHE A 122 -13.16 12.50 -3.08
CA PHE A 122 -13.10 11.04 -2.98
C PHE A 122 -14.33 10.43 -3.62
N VAL A 123 -14.16 9.44 -4.50
CA VAL A 123 -15.26 8.69 -5.12
C VAL A 123 -15.05 7.21 -4.88
N VAL A 124 -16.00 6.60 -4.17
CA VAL A 124 -16.04 5.17 -3.89
C VAL A 124 -16.84 4.47 -4.96
N VAL A 125 -16.19 3.52 -5.63
CA VAL A 125 -16.75 2.70 -6.70
C VAL A 125 -16.80 1.25 -6.24
N LYS A 126 -17.95 0.58 -6.45
CA LYS A 126 -18.07 -0.86 -6.29
C LYS A 126 -18.00 -1.53 -7.65
N LYS A 127 -17.02 -2.43 -7.79
CA LYS A 127 -16.80 -3.30 -8.96
C LYS A 127 -16.26 -4.63 -8.45
N GLY A 128 -17.13 -5.46 -7.89
CA GLY A 128 -16.78 -6.67 -7.13
C GLY A 128 -16.24 -6.35 -5.73
N ARG A 129 -15.23 -5.47 -5.65
CA ARG A 129 -14.69 -4.85 -4.43
C ARG A 129 -14.86 -3.33 -4.44
N LEU A 130 -14.51 -2.68 -3.32
CA LEU A 130 -14.51 -1.23 -3.19
C LEU A 130 -13.19 -0.64 -3.69
N TYR A 131 -13.28 0.43 -4.47
CA TYR A 131 -12.17 1.22 -4.96
C TYR A 131 -12.40 2.67 -4.56
N VAL A 132 -11.37 3.36 -4.06
CA VAL A 132 -11.46 4.78 -3.72
C VAL A 132 -10.58 5.57 -4.67
N TYR A 133 -11.20 6.44 -5.46
CA TYR A 133 -10.49 7.40 -6.30
C TYR A 133 -10.40 8.74 -5.59
N ARG A 134 -9.22 9.35 -5.60
CA ARG A 134 -8.98 10.72 -5.11
C ARG A 134 -8.60 11.62 -6.26
N LYS A 135 -9.15 12.84 -6.28
CA LYS A 135 -8.74 13.92 -7.18
C LYS A 135 -8.69 15.24 -6.40
N GLY A 136 -7.53 15.89 -6.39
CA GLY A 136 -7.38 17.24 -5.83
C GLY A 136 -7.91 18.29 -6.80
N TYR A 137 -8.52 19.35 -6.29
CA TYR A 137 -9.13 20.40 -7.12
C TYR A 137 -8.08 21.20 -7.91
N ASP A 138 -6.90 21.39 -7.32
CA ASP A 138 -5.81 22.15 -7.93
C ASP A 138 -4.72 21.24 -8.51
N SER A 139 -4.97 19.92 -8.58
CA SER A 139 -4.02 18.96 -9.15
C SER A 139 -4.32 18.71 -10.61
N GLU A 140 -3.31 18.87 -11.47
CA GLU A 140 -3.39 18.44 -12.88
C GLU A 140 -3.23 16.92 -13.06
N GLU A 141 -2.84 16.20 -12.00
CA GLU A 141 -2.65 14.75 -12.05
C GLU A 141 -3.98 14.00 -12.27
N PRO A 142 -3.98 12.87 -12.98
CA PRO A 142 -5.18 12.05 -13.13
C PRO A 142 -5.70 11.53 -11.77
N PRO A 143 -6.99 11.10 -11.69
CA PRO A 143 -7.53 10.45 -10.51
C PRO A 143 -6.64 9.32 -9.98
N GLN A 144 -6.26 9.42 -8.71
CA GLN A 144 -5.41 8.44 -8.04
C GLN A 144 -6.27 7.37 -7.39
N LEU A 145 -5.93 6.10 -7.59
CA LEU A 145 -6.56 4.99 -6.86
C LEU A 145 -5.82 4.78 -5.53
N LEU A 146 -6.56 4.82 -4.43
CA LEU A 146 -6.01 4.67 -3.08
C LEU A 146 -6.69 3.52 -2.32
N GLY A 147 -5.94 2.90 -1.40
CA GLY A 147 -6.51 1.96 -0.44
C GLY A 147 -7.40 2.67 0.57
N LEU A 148 -8.39 1.95 1.13
CA LEU A 148 -9.28 2.52 2.16
C LEU A 148 -8.50 3.00 3.40
N GLU A 149 -7.44 2.29 3.77
CA GLU A 149 -6.56 2.64 4.89
C GLU A 149 -5.88 4.00 4.70
N GLU A 150 -5.52 4.36 3.47
CA GLU A 150 -4.87 5.63 3.14
C GLU A 150 -5.84 6.81 3.20
N VAL A 151 -7.13 6.56 2.99
CA VAL A 151 -8.15 7.62 2.90
C VAL A 151 -9.02 7.74 4.15
N ILE A 152 -9.05 6.73 5.03
CA ILE A 152 -10.04 6.66 6.12
C ILE A 152 -10.03 7.91 7.01
N GLU A 153 -8.83 8.41 7.33
CA GLU A 153 -8.67 9.60 8.17
C GLU A 153 -9.04 10.90 7.42
N ARG A 154 -8.94 10.91 6.08
CA ARG A 154 -9.35 12.05 5.25
C ARG A 154 -10.85 12.16 5.09
N ILE A 155 -11.57 11.03 5.09
CA ILE A 155 -13.02 10.96 4.93
C ILE A 155 -13.77 10.90 6.26
N ARG A 156 -13.04 10.78 7.38
CA ARG A 156 -13.59 10.76 8.74
C ARG A 156 -14.35 12.06 9.01
N ALA A 157 -15.53 11.92 9.62
CA ALA A 157 -16.36 13.03 10.06
C ALA A 157 -16.81 12.80 11.50
N GLU A 158 -16.98 13.88 12.25
CA GLU A 158 -17.54 13.81 13.60
C GLU A 158 -19.07 13.80 13.57
N ARG A 159 -19.71 13.19 14.58
CA ARG A 159 -21.17 13.03 14.62
C ARG A 159 -21.94 14.36 14.53
N HIS A 160 -21.35 15.44 15.03
CA HIS A 160 -21.95 16.77 15.03
C HIS A 160 -21.45 17.66 13.89
N GLU A 161 -20.55 17.16 13.04
CA GLU A 161 -20.09 17.87 11.86
C GLU A 161 -21.23 17.99 10.85
N LYS A 162 -21.56 19.23 10.47
CA LYS A 162 -22.63 19.50 9.52
C LYS A 162 -22.12 19.35 8.10
N ALA A 163 -22.92 18.69 7.27
CA ALA A 163 -22.68 18.64 5.83
C ALA A 163 -22.68 20.06 5.23
N LEU A 164 -21.72 20.30 4.34
CA LEU A 164 -21.64 21.51 3.53
C LEU A 164 -22.40 21.31 2.21
N PRO A 165 -22.84 22.39 1.56
CA PRO A 165 -23.26 22.31 0.17
C PRO A 165 -22.07 21.92 -0.71
N LEU A 166 -22.36 21.10 -1.74
CA LEU A 166 -21.38 20.74 -2.76
C LEU A 166 -20.86 22.01 -3.46
N SER A 167 -19.58 22.04 -3.82
CA SER A 167 -19.05 23.17 -4.59
C SER A 167 -19.50 23.13 -6.06
N ASP A 168 -19.35 24.26 -6.75
CA ASP A 168 -19.66 24.36 -8.18
C ASP A 168 -18.78 23.43 -9.03
N ARG A 169 -17.53 23.22 -8.58
CA ARG A 169 -16.54 22.36 -9.26
C ARG A 169 -16.74 20.87 -8.98
N PHE A 170 -17.55 20.50 -7.97
CA PHE A 170 -17.82 19.12 -7.61
C PHE A 170 -18.22 18.24 -8.81
N TRP A 171 -19.16 18.73 -9.63
CA TRP A 171 -19.72 17.93 -10.73
C TRP A 171 -18.75 17.71 -11.87
N GLU A 172 -17.82 18.64 -12.08
CA GLU A 172 -16.75 18.52 -13.07
C GLU A 172 -15.79 17.40 -12.66
N LEU A 173 -15.23 17.48 -11.46
CA LEU A 173 -14.34 16.45 -10.92
C LEU A 173 -15.03 15.08 -10.79
N TYR A 174 -16.30 15.07 -10.37
CA TYR A 174 -17.08 13.83 -10.26
C TYR A 174 -17.25 13.15 -11.63
N LYS A 175 -17.49 13.93 -12.70
CA LYS A 175 -17.58 13.38 -14.07
C LYS A 175 -16.23 12.86 -14.56
N GLU A 176 -15.14 13.56 -14.26
CA GLU A 176 -13.78 13.12 -14.57
C GLU A 176 -13.51 11.74 -13.95
N VAL A 177 -13.70 11.59 -12.63
CA VAL A 177 -13.48 10.32 -11.93
C VAL A 177 -14.44 9.23 -12.40
N LYS A 178 -15.71 9.58 -12.68
CA LYS A 178 -16.69 8.62 -13.20
C LYS A 178 -16.25 8.03 -14.55
N ASN A 179 -15.79 8.89 -15.45
CA ASN A 179 -15.39 8.53 -16.81
C ASN A 179 -13.95 8.01 -16.87
N TYR A 180 -13.18 8.17 -15.80
CA TYR A 180 -11.85 7.59 -15.68
C TYR A 180 -11.94 6.07 -15.85
N ARG A 181 -11.36 5.61 -16.96
CA ARG A 181 -11.11 4.20 -17.22
C ARG A 181 -9.75 3.89 -16.59
N GLU A 182 -9.71 2.84 -15.80
CA GLU A 182 -8.49 2.29 -15.19
C GLU A 182 -7.40 2.17 -16.25
N VAL A 183 -6.55 3.20 -16.38
CA VAL A 183 -5.16 2.96 -16.71
C VAL A 183 -4.60 2.44 -15.40
N PRO A 184 -4.12 1.18 -15.31
CA PRO A 184 -3.63 0.63 -14.06
C PRO A 184 -2.66 1.64 -13.45
N PRO A 185 -2.94 2.17 -12.25
CA PRO A 185 -2.12 3.21 -11.67
C PRO A 185 -0.71 2.66 -11.51
N ARG A 186 0.22 3.24 -12.27
CA ARG A 186 1.65 3.09 -12.03
C ARG A 186 1.93 3.78 -10.70
N GLY A 187 1.83 3.04 -9.61
CA GLY A 187 2.18 3.54 -8.28
C GLY A 187 1.25 3.06 -7.19
N LEU A 188 1.19 1.75 -6.96
CA LEU A 188 0.97 1.28 -5.61
C LEU A 188 2.20 1.69 -4.78
N SER A 189 1.99 2.15 -3.54
CA SER A 189 3.10 2.35 -2.59
C SER A 189 3.97 1.09 -2.54
N GLU A 190 5.30 1.23 -2.59
CA GLU A 190 6.24 0.08 -2.57
C GLU A 190 6.02 -0.83 -1.35
N ASN A 191 5.44 -0.30 -0.27
CA ASN A 191 5.15 -1.02 0.97
C ASN A 191 3.76 -1.70 0.99
N SER A 192 2.93 -1.49 -0.04
CA SER A 192 1.61 -2.09 -0.08
C SER A 192 1.70 -3.61 -0.11
N LEU A 193 0.71 -4.25 0.50
CA LEU A 193 0.58 -5.70 0.49
C LEU A 193 0.54 -6.24 -0.96
N GLN A 194 -0.15 -5.55 -1.86
CA GLN A 194 -0.23 -5.94 -3.26
C GLN A 194 1.12 -5.85 -3.97
N GLN A 195 1.90 -4.80 -3.72
CA GLN A 195 3.20 -4.63 -4.37
C GLN A 195 4.21 -5.68 -3.91
N ARG A 196 4.18 -6.05 -2.62
CA ARG A 196 4.98 -7.18 -2.09
C ARG A 196 4.60 -8.51 -2.73
N ALA A 197 3.30 -8.80 -2.83
CA ALA A 197 2.82 -9.99 -3.54
C ALA A 197 3.28 -10.02 -5.01
N ILE A 198 3.14 -8.91 -5.75
CA ILE A 198 3.61 -8.78 -7.14
C ILE A 198 5.11 -9.08 -7.24
N ASN A 199 5.92 -8.45 -6.38
CA ASN A 199 7.38 -8.62 -6.39
C ASN A 199 7.78 -10.08 -6.13
N ASN A 200 7.10 -10.76 -5.20
CA ASN A 200 7.33 -12.17 -4.92
C ASN A 200 6.96 -13.04 -6.12
N LEU A 201 5.77 -12.87 -6.69
CA LEU A 201 5.34 -13.65 -7.85
C LEU A 201 6.26 -13.46 -9.05
N MET A 202 6.69 -12.22 -9.31
CA MET A 202 7.67 -11.91 -10.36
C MET A 202 9.02 -12.58 -10.10
N SER A 203 9.46 -12.65 -8.85
CA SER A 203 10.70 -13.33 -8.47
C SER A 203 10.60 -14.84 -8.64
N ILE A 204 9.46 -15.44 -8.26
CA ILE A 204 9.17 -16.87 -8.45
C ILE A 204 9.20 -17.24 -9.94
N LEU A 205 8.64 -16.40 -10.82
CA LEU A 205 8.64 -16.67 -12.26
C LEU A 205 10.03 -16.68 -12.90
N ARG A 206 11.03 -16.03 -12.27
CA ARG A 206 12.43 -15.98 -12.72
C ARG A 206 13.26 -17.18 -12.27
N ILE A 207 12.71 -18.06 -11.44
CA ILE A 207 13.38 -19.30 -10.99
C ILE A 207 13.23 -20.34 -12.11
N ASP A 208 14.34 -20.77 -12.70
CA ASP A 208 14.37 -21.69 -13.83
C ASP A 208 15.00 -23.06 -13.49
N ASP A 209 15.67 -23.17 -12.37
CA ASP A 209 16.43 -24.33 -11.89
C ASP A 209 15.60 -25.31 -11.02
N LEU A 210 14.29 -25.08 -10.90
CA LEU A 210 13.40 -25.85 -10.02
C LEU A 210 12.30 -26.57 -10.81
N GLU A 211 12.50 -27.85 -11.11
CA GLU A 211 11.57 -28.65 -11.94
C GLU A 211 10.13 -28.66 -11.38
N GLU A 212 9.97 -28.83 -10.07
CA GLU A 212 8.66 -28.87 -9.40
C GLU A 212 7.86 -27.57 -9.49
N LEU A 213 8.51 -26.43 -9.77
CA LEU A 213 7.87 -25.13 -9.94
C LEU A 213 7.32 -24.94 -11.36
N THR A 214 7.93 -25.56 -12.37
CA THR A 214 7.53 -25.46 -13.78
C THR A 214 6.03 -25.64 -14.01
N PRO A 215 5.35 -26.69 -13.48
CA PRO A 215 3.91 -26.87 -13.67
C PRO A 215 3.04 -25.83 -12.94
N LEU A 216 3.61 -25.08 -11.98
CA LEU A 216 2.93 -24.03 -11.23
C LEU A 216 3.09 -22.64 -11.87
N LYS A 217 4.07 -22.44 -12.76
CA LYS A 217 4.30 -21.15 -13.44
C LYS A 217 3.05 -20.57 -14.14
N PRO A 218 2.20 -21.38 -14.82
CA PRO A 218 0.95 -20.86 -15.37
C PRO A 218 0.02 -20.27 -14.31
N PHE A 219 -0.16 -20.97 -13.19
CA PHE A 219 -0.97 -20.49 -12.07
C PHE A 219 -0.39 -19.22 -11.42
N VAL A 220 0.94 -19.13 -11.30
CA VAL A 220 1.61 -17.91 -10.83
C VAL A 220 1.35 -16.72 -11.76
N ARG A 221 1.32 -16.93 -13.08
CA ARG A 221 0.94 -15.88 -14.05
C ARG A 221 -0.52 -15.47 -13.89
N THR A 222 -1.43 -16.41 -13.64
CA THR A 222 -2.84 -16.12 -13.36
C THR A 222 -2.99 -15.26 -12.11
N LEU A 223 -2.29 -15.59 -11.02
CA LEU A 223 -2.29 -14.77 -9.79
C LEU A 223 -1.76 -13.36 -10.05
N LEU A 224 -0.72 -13.24 -10.86
CA LEU A 224 -0.14 -11.94 -11.22
C LEU A 224 -1.09 -11.11 -12.08
N GLU A 225 -1.70 -11.71 -13.10
CA GLU A 225 -2.74 -11.09 -13.94
C GLU A 225 -3.90 -10.61 -13.08
N ASP A 226 -4.37 -11.45 -12.16
CA ASP A 226 -5.41 -11.08 -11.22
C ASP A 226 -5.01 -9.84 -10.42
N ILE A 227 -3.88 -9.85 -9.71
CA ILE A 227 -3.48 -8.70 -8.88
C ILE A 227 -3.35 -7.41 -9.70
N LEU A 228 -2.82 -7.48 -10.92
CA LEU A 228 -2.59 -6.32 -11.78
C LEU A 228 -3.86 -5.77 -12.43
N ASP A 229 -4.74 -6.64 -12.93
CA ASP A 229 -5.83 -6.25 -13.82
C ASP A 229 -7.22 -6.34 -13.18
N TYR A 230 -7.41 -7.19 -12.16
CA TYR A 230 -8.73 -7.52 -11.60
C TYR A 230 -8.84 -7.34 -10.08
N GLY A 231 -7.73 -7.60 -9.38
CA GLY A 231 -7.52 -7.76 -7.94
C GLY A 231 -8.67 -8.41 -7.18
N THR A 232 -9.08 -9.58 -7.63
CA THR A 232 -10.14 -10.38 -7.00
C THR A 232 -9.65 -11.11 -5.76
N LEU A 233 -8.34 -11.24 -5.57
CA LEU A 233 -7.74 -11.86 -4.38
C LEU A 233 -8.08 -11.11 -3.09
N SER A 234 -8.43 -11.89 -2.06
CA SER A 234 -8.64 -11.38 -0.70
C SER A 234 -7.34 -10.89 -0.06
N ASP A 235 -7.44 -10.00 0.93
CA ASP A 235 -6.29 -9.55 1.72
C ASP A 235 -5.57 -10.73 2.41
N TYR A 236 -6.30 -11.77 2.82
CA TYR A 236 -5.72 -12.98 3.37
C TYR A 236 -4.80 -13.68 2.35
N THR A 237 -5.28 -13.85 1.11
CA THR A 237 -4.51 -14.43 0.02
C THR A 237 -3.31 -13.56 -0.34
N LEU A 238 -3.49 -12.23 -0.40
CA LEU A 238 -2.41 -11.28 -0.66
C LEU A 238 -1.34 -11.31 0.44
N ARG A 239 -1.71 -11.50 1.72
CA ARG A 239 -0.75 -11.70 2.83
C ARG A 239 0.05 -12.97 2.67
N ARG A 240 -0.61 -14.08 2.33
CA ARG A 240 0.08 -15.35 2.05
C ARG A 240 1.11 -15.17 0.94
N LEU A 241 0.72 -14.59 -0.18
CA LEU A 241 1.60 -14.31 -1.32
C LEU A 241 2.76 -13.34 -0.96
N SER A 242 2.49 -12.32 -0.16
CA SER A 242 3.49 -11.34 0.28
C SER A 242 4.52 -11.94 1.24
N ASN A 243 4.14 -12.97 1.99
CA ASN A 243 4.97 -13.60 3.01
C ASN A 243 5.61 -14.92 2.54
N ILE A 244 5.46 -15.30 1.26
CA ILE A 244 6.14 -16.47 0.69
C ILE A 244 7.66 -16.29 0.83
N ASP A 245 8.30 -17.25 1.50
CA ASP A 245 9.75 -17.30 1.61
C ASP A 245 10.36 -18.01 0.39
N ILE A 246 10.79 -17.22 -0.59
CA ILE A 246 11.42 -17.73 -1.82
C ILE A 246 12.73 -18.49 -1.54
N LYS A 247 13.38 -18.22 -0.39
CA LYS A 247 14.62 -18.91 0.00
C LYS A 247 14.38 -20.35 0.48
N ARG A 248 13.12 -20.75 0.68
CA ARG A 248 12.71 -22.10 1.06
C ARG A 248 11.86 -22.71 -0.06
N PRO A 249 12.48 -23.31 -1.09
CA PRO A 249 11.78 -23.78 -2.28
C PRO A 249 10.65 -24.77 -1.98
N TYR A 250 10.85 -25.67 -1.00
CA TYR A 250 9.84 -26.63 -0.58
C TYR A 250 8.59 -25.98 0.01
N ASP A 251 8.77 -25.03 0.94
CA ASP A 251 7.66 -24.31 1.59
C ASP A 251 6.92 -23.44 0.56
N MET A 252 7.67 -22.76 -0.31
CA MET A 252 7.11 -21.98 -1.43
C MET A 252 6.25 -22.84 -2.36
N ILE A 253 6.78 -23.98 -2.84
CA ILE A 253 6.03 -24.89 -3.73
C ILE A 253 4.78 -25.43 -3.03
N LYS A 254 4.90 -25.84 -1.77
CA LYS A 254 3.78 -26.32 -0.97
C LYS A 254 2.69 -25.26 -0.84
N GLU A 255 3.08 -24.02 -0.58
CA GLU A 255 2.15 -22.90 -0.45
C GLU A 255 1.45 -22.60 -1.78
N LEU A 256 2.18 -22.56 -2.89
CA LEU A 256 1.60 -22.39 -4.23
C LEU A 256 0.63 -23.54 -4.60
N ARG A 257 0.94 -24.79 -4.24
CA ARG A 257 0.03 -25.93 -4.45
C ARG A 257 -1.23 -25.80 -3.61
N THR A 258 -1.09 -25.35 -2.36
CA THR A 258 -2.21 -25.12 -1.45
C THR A 258 -3.13 -24.05 -2.00
N LEU A 259 -2.58 -22.89 -2.38
CA LEU A 259 -3.33 -21.79 -3.00
C LEU A 259 -4.03 -22.23 -4.30
N ARG A 260 -3.35 -23.03 -5.13
CA ARG A 260 -3.95 -23.58 -6.36
C ARG A 260 -5.13 -24.51 -6.09
N ALA A 261 -5.04 -25.32 -5.03
CA ALA A 261 -6.12 -26.23 -4.64
C ALA A 261 -7.33 -25.47 -4.06
N GLU A 262 -7.09 -24.43 -3.26
CA GLU A 262 -8.14 -23.61 -2.65
C GLU A 262 -8.88 -22.74 -3.67
N LEU A 263 -8.15 -22.04 -4.55
CA LEU A 263 -8.73 -21.15 -5.54
C LEU A 263 -9.27 -21.93 -6.76
N GLY A 264 -8.57 -22.99 -7.15
CA GLY A 264 -8.80 -23.75 -8.38
C GLY A 264 -8.03 -23.17 -9.57
N GLU A 265 -7.71 -24.00 -10.58
CA GLU A 265 -6.86 -23.60 -11.71
C GLU A 265 -7.48 -22.50 -12.59
N ASN A 266 -8.81 -22.45 -12.68
CA ASN A 266 -9.56 -21.52 -13.53
C ASN A 266 -10.34 -20.48 -12.73
N TYR A 267 -9.92 -20.17 -11.50
CA TYR A 267 -10.65 -19.26 -10.62
C TYR A 267 -10.82 -17.87 -11.26
N LEU A 268 -9.76 -17.34 -11.88
CA LEU A 268 -9.77 -16.01 -12.47
C LEU A 268 -10.76 -15.89 -13.64
N GLU A 269 -10.98 -16.95 -14.42
CA GLU A 269 -11.97 -16.92 -15.51
C GLU A 269 -13.41 -16.82 -14.97
N ARG A 270 -13.70 -17.49 -13.84
CA ARG A 270 -14.99 -17.35 -13.15
C ARG A 270 -15.17 -15.92 -12.63
N GLU A 271 -14.12 -15.37 -12.03
CA GLU A 271 -14.12 -14.00 -11.54
C GLU A 271 -14.24 -12.98 -12.68
N LYS A 272 -13.58 -13.20 -13.83
CA LYS A 272 -13.73 -12.37 -15.04
C LYS A 272 -15.17 -12.38 -15.55
N GLN A 273 -15.82 -13.54 -15.58
CA GLN A 273 -17.23 -13.65 -15.96
C GLN A 273 -18.15 -12.94 -14.96
N HIS A 274 -17.87 -13.08 -13.66
CA HIS A 274 -18.59 -12.37 -12.61
C HIS A 274 -18.37 -10.84 -12.74
N LEU A 275 -17.14 -10.37 -12.90
CA LEU A 275 -16.80 -8.96 -13.08
C LEU A 275 -17.40 -8.35 -14.35
N LYS A 276 -17.54 -9.12 -15.44
CA LYS A 276 -18.27 -8.69 -16.65
C LYS A 276 -19.76 -8.49 -16.38
N SER A 277 -20.34 -9.24 -15.43
CA SER A 277 -21.73 -9.09 -14.99
C SER A 277 -21.92 -7.98 -13.93
N VAL A 278 -20.85 -7.61 -13.21
CA VAL A 278 -20.90 -6.58 -12.17
C VAL A 278 -20.80 -5.19 -12.80
N MET A 279 -21.92 -4.47 -12.80
CA MET A 279 -21.96 -3.07 -13.22
C MET A 279 -21.06 -2.21 -12.31
N LYS A 280 -20.23 -1.33 -12.91
CA LYS A 280 -19.49 -0.28 -12.17
C LYS A 280 -20.53 0.65 -11.53
N GLU A 281 -20.64 0.59 -10.20
CA GLU A 281 -21.56 1.43 -9.44
C GLU A 281 -20.77 2.43 -8.60
N ILE A 282 -21.01 3.72 -8.83
CA ILE A 282 -20.53 4.76 -7.92
C ILE A 282 -21.50 4.81 -6.75
N ILE A 283 -20.99 4.58 -5.55
CA ILE A 283 -21.80 4.44 -4.33
C ILE A 283 -21.65 5.67 -3.43
N ILE A 284 -20.45 6.21 -3.26
CA ILE A 284 -20.23 7.33 -2.35
C ILE A 284 -19.32 8.35 -3.02
N ALA A 285 -19.63 9.64 -2.89
CA ALA A 285 -18.69 10.72 -3.18
C ALA A 285 -18.61 11.67 -1.98
N ILE A 286 -17.39 11.98 -1.56
CA ILE A 286 -17.09 12.81 -0.40
C ILE A 286 -16.19 13.94 -0.88
N GLU A 287 -16.70 15.16 -0.78
CA GLU A 287 -15.95 16.37 -1.08
C GLU A 287 -15.40 16.96 0.21
N ASN A 288 -14.08 16.99 0.32
CA ASN A 288 -13.40 17.79 1.32
C ASN A 288 -13.25 19.21 0.76
N ARG A 289 -13.76 20.19 1.50
CA ARG A 289 -13.65 21.61 1.16
C ARG A 289 -12.73 22.30 2.14
N LYS A 290 -11.78 23.06 1.62
CA LYS A 290 -10.90 23.86 2.45
C LYS A 290 -11.72 24.92 3.19
N SER A 291 -11.75 24.82 4.52
CA SER A 291 -12.30 25.88 5.36
C SER A 291 -11.27 27.01 5.48
N LEU A 292 -11.69 28.23 5.17
CA LEU A 292 -10.93 29.46 5.44
C LEU A 292 -10.85 29.74 6.95
#